data_AF-A0A453PFV5-F1
#
_entry.id   AF-A0A453PFV5-F1
#
_cell.length_a   1.000
_cell.length_b   1.000
_cell.length_c   1.000
_cell.angle_alpha   90.00
_cell.angle_beta   90.00
_cell.angle_gamma   90.00
#
_symmetry.space_group_name_H-M   'P 1'
#
loop_
_entity.id
_entity.type
_entity.pdbx_description
1 polymer ?
#
loop_
_entity_poly.entity_id
_entity_poly.type
_entity_poly.pdbx_seq_one_letter_code
_entity_poly.pdbx_strand_id
1 'polypeptide(L)'
;LCRSRRRASPPTVASISGARVLGRGCWELAIMAKGWIFSALLVVSLVMAPACEAFYLPGSYMHTYRQGEEIGAKVNSLTSIETELPFSYYSLPYCRPKGGIKKSAENLGELLMGDQIDNSPYRFRVNVNESLYLCTTSPLDEDDVKLLKQRSQDLYQVNMILDNLPVRRFTEQNGMTIQWTGYPVGYTPEGTSDVYIINHLKFKVLVHKYEGGKVRVVG
;
A
#
# COMPACT_ATOMS: atom_id res chain seq x y z
N LEU A 1 -3.33 -30.28 -10.28
CA LEU A 1 -3.44 -31.70 -9.87
C LEU A 1 -2.04 -32.20 -9.54
N CYS A 2 -1.72 -32.32 -8.26
CA CYS A 2 -0.43 -32.80 -7.78
C CYS A 2 -0.71 -33.89 -6.74
N ARG A 3 -0.36 -35.14 -7.03
CA ARG A 3 -0.04 -36.16 -6.01
C ARG A 3 0.49 -37.43 -6.67
N SER A 4 1.77 -37.67 -6.46
CA SER A 4 2.31 -39.03 -6.42
C SER A 4 2.02 -39.64 -5.05
N ARG A 5 1.68 -40.93 -5.01
CA ARG A 5 1.88 -41.86 -3.90
C ARG A 5 1.79 -43.27 -4.48
N ARG A 6 2.89 -44.04 -4.41
CA ARG A 6 3.09 -45.19 -3.50
C ARG A 6 2.19 -46.39 -3.90
N ARG A 7 2.64 -47.64 -3.99
CA ARG A 7 3.81 -48.37 -3.46
C ARG A 7 3.61 -49.85 -3.85
N ALA A 8 4.70 -50.62 -3.78
CA ALA A 8 4.79 -52.08 -3.60
C ALA A 8 4.54 -53.02 -4.80
N SER A 9 5.64 -53.69 -5.16
CA SER A 9 5.78 -55.05 -5.69
C SER A 9 5.04 -56.11 -4.85
N PRO A 10 4.63 -57.26 -5.42
CA PRO A 10 5.47 -58.47 -5.40
C PRO A 10 5.19 -59.41 -6.62
N PRO A 11 5.54 -60.71 -6.61
CA PRO A 11 6.86 -61.26 -6.87
C PRO A 11 6.93 -62.15 -8.12
N THR A 12 8.17 -62.48 -8.48
CA THR A 12 8.69 -63.35 -9.54
C THR A 12 8.24 -64.81 -9.43
N VAL A 13 7.93 -65.49 -10.55
CA VAL A 13 8.16 -66.95 -10.75
C VAL A 13 8.38 -67.29 -12.25
N ALA A 14 9.44 -68.06 -12.49
CA ALA A 14 9.75 -69.06 -13.55
C ALA A 14 9.58 -68.70 -15.04
N SER A 15 10.67 -68.64 -15.82
CA SER A 15 11.41 -69.76 -16.45
C SER A 15 10.73 -70.29 -17.73
N ILE A 16 11.44 -70.20 -18.87
CA ILE A 16 11.94 -71.35 -19.63
C ILE A 16 12.64 -70.85 -20.92
N SER A 17 13.92 -71.21 -21.02
CA SER A 17 14.71 -71.63 -22.19
C SER A 17 14.21 -71.33 -23.61
N GLY A 18 15.12 -70.83 -24.45
CA GLY A 18 15.04 -71.00 -25.90
C GLY A 18 16.00 -70.11 -26.67
N ALA A 19 17.20 -70.62 -26.94
CA ALA A 19 18.23 -69.94 -27.71
C ALA A 19 17.84 -69.69 -29.18
N ARG A 20 18.16 -68.49 -29.72
CA ARG A 20 18.86 -68.39 -31.01
C ARG A 20 19.51 -67.02 -31.25
N VAL A 21 20.63 -67.12 -31.95
CA VAL A 21 21.65 -66.13 -32.31
C VAL A 21 21.13 -65.13 -33.36
N LEU A 22 21.52 -63.85 -33.28
CA LEU A 22 22.21 -63.06 -34.33
C LEU A 22 22.12 -61.53 -34.08
N GLY A 23 23.27 -60.84 -34.13
CA GLY A 23 23.36 -59.44 -34.57
C GLY A 23 23.31 -58.33 -33.51
N ARG A 24 24.37 -58.18 -32.70
CA ARG A 24 24.69 -56.88 -32.07
C ARG A 24 25.44 -56.01 -33.07
N GLY A 25 24.96 -54.82 -33.35
CA GLY A 25 25.74 -53.79 -34.03
C GLY A 25 24.88 -52.66 -34.59
N CYS A 26 25.21 -51.42 -34.19
CA CYS A 26 24.83 -50.16 -34.87
C CYS A 26 23.52 -49.44 -34.47
N TRP A 27 23.15 -49.40 -33.17
CA TRP A 27 21.91 -48.73 -32.72
C TRP A 27 22.13 -47.88 -31.44
N GLU A 28 23.08 -48.25 -30.58
CA GLU A 28 23.28 -47.59 -29.27
C GLU A 28 24.13 -46.29 -29.32
N LEU A 29 25.01 -46.12 -30.31
CA LEU A 29 25.88 -44.93 -30.40
C LEU A 29 25.12 -43.67 -30.88
N ALA A 30 24.04 -43.83 -31.64
CA ALA A 30 23.24 -42.70 -32.13
C ALA A 30 22.35 -42.07 -31.04
N ILE A 31 21.99 -42.83 -30.00
CA ILE A 31 21.12 -42.37 -28.90
C ILE A 31 21.93 -41.56 -27.88
N MET A 32 23.17 -41.99 -27.58
CA MET A 32 24.09 -41.29 -26.66
C MET A 32 24.51 -39.90 -27.20
N ALA A 33 24.78 -39.78 -28.50
CA ALA A 33 25.21 -38.53 -29.13
C ALA A 33 24.10 -37.46 -29.15
N LYS A 34 22.83 -37.86 -29.34
CA LYS A 34 21.68 -36.95 -29.25
C LYS A 34 21.49 -36.40 -27.83
N GLY A 35 21.65 -37.24 -26.81
CA GLY A 35 21.57 -36.82 -25.41
C GLY A 35 22.63 -35.77 -25.03
N TRP A 36 23.86 -35.92 -25.53
CA TRP A 36 24.93 -34.94 -25.31
C TRP A 36 24.71 -33.62 -26.06
N ILE A 37 24.18 -33.66 -27.28
CA ILE A 37 23.85 -32.44 -28.02
C ILE A 37 22.69 -31.69 -27.34
N PHE A 38 21.66 -32.40 -26.89
CA PHE A 38 20.56 -31.80 -26.13
C PHE A 38 21.02 -31.25 -24.77
N SER A 39 21.94 -31.94 -24.08
CA SER A 39 22.53 -31.48 -22.82
C SER A 39 23.39 -30.22 -23.03
N ALA A 40 24.22 -30.20 -24.08
CA ALA A 40 25.04 -29.04 -24.42
C ALA A 40 24.20 -27.83 -24.80
N LEU A 41 23.12 -28.02 -25.59
CA LEU A 41 22.16 -26.97 -25.93
C LEU A 41 21.43 -26.41 -24.71
N LEU A 42 21.08 -27.27 -23.75
CA LEU A 42 20.43 -26.84 -22.50
C LEU A 42 21.38 -26.02 -21.61
N VAL A 43 22.66 -26.41 -21.54
CA VAL A 43 23.68 -25.66 -20.80
C VAL A 43 23.95 -24.30 -21.46
N VAL A 44 24.07 -24.25 -22.79
CA VAL A 44 24.23 -22.98 -23.52
C VAL A 44 23.01 -22.07 -23.34
N SER A 45 21.79 -22.62 -23.36
CA SER A 45 20.57 -21.86 -23.09
C SER A 45 20.51 -21.30 -21.67
N LEU A 46 21.08 -21.99 -20.69
CA LEU A 46 21.11 -21.53 -19.30
C LEU A 46 22.18 -20.45 -19.07
N VAL A 47 23.31 -20.53 -19.80
CA VAL A 47 24.39 -19.53 -19.76
C VAL A 47 24.00 -18.24 -20.48
N MET A 48 23.14 -18.33 -21.50
CA MET A 48 22.62 -17.17 -22.24
C MET A 48 21.37 -16.54 -21.61
N ALA A 49 20.93 -17.00 -20.44
CA ALA A 49 19.84 -16.36 -19.73
C ALA A 49 20.31 -14.98 -19.21
N PRO A 50 19.64 -13.87 -19.56
CA PRO A 50 19.98 -12.56 -19.02
C PRO A 50 19.80 -12.57 -17.50
N ALA A 51 20.69 -11.88 -16.79
CA ALA A 51 20.52 -11.63 -15.36
C ALA A 51 19.17 -10.92 -15.16
N CYS A 52 18.24 -11.60 -14.50
CA CYS A 52 16.94 -11.03 -14.20
C CYS A 52 17.13 -9.99 -13.08
N GLU A 53 17.26 -8.73 -13.47
CA GLU A 53 17.16 -7.59 -12.55
C GLU A 53 15.73 -7.56 -12.01
N ALA A 54 15.53 -8.17 -10.84
CA ALA A 54 14.26 -8.13 -10.14
C ALA A 54 14.02 -6.71 -9.63
N PHE A 55 13.18 -5.96 -10.35
CA PHE A 55 12.74 -4.65 -9.91
C PHE A 55 11.74 -4.80 -8.76
N TYR A 56 12.13 -4.36 -7.56
CA TYR A 56 11.20 -4.25 -6.44
C TYR A 56 10.31 -3.02 -6.62
N LEU A 57 9.01 -3.22 -6.50
CA LEU A 57 8.05 -2.11 -6.52
C LEU A 57 8.13 -1.33 -5.20
N PRO A 58 8.54 -0.05 -5.22
CA PRO A 58 8.47 0.81 -4.04
C PRO A 58 7.02 0.91 -3.55
N GLY A 59 6.84 0.92 -2.22
CA GLY A 59 5.53 1.01 -1.56
C GLY A 59 4.84 -0.34 -1.26
N SER A 60 5.43 -1.48 -1.62
CA SER A 60 4.85 -2.81 -1.37
C SER A 60 5.16 -3.42 0.02
N TYR A 61 6.20 -2.90 0.69
CA TYR A 61 6.64 -3.39 2.00
C TYR A 61 6.19 -2.47 3.12
N MET A 62 5.71 -3.08 4.20
CA MET A 62 5.29 -2.38 5.41
C MET A 62 6.50 -1.77 6.12
N HIS A 63 6.41 -0.49 6.46
CA HIS A 63 7.47 0.20 7.19
C HIS A 63 7.47 -0.19 8.67
N THR A 64 8.66 -0.38 9.24
CA THR A 64 8.83 -0.63 10.67
C THR A 64 9.51 0.56 11.32
N TYR A 65 8.88 1.13 12.32
CA TYR A 65 9.38 2.27 13.06
C TYR A 65 10.03 1.82 14.38
N ARG A 66 10.90 2.66 14.92
CA ARG A 66 11.42 2.57 16.28
C ARG A 66 10.60 3.45 17.21
N GLN A 67 10.71 3.20 18.51
CA GLN A 67 10.09 4.06 19.50
C GLN A 67 10.66 5.49 19.44
N GLY A 68 9.78 6.49 19.43
CA GLY A 68 10.17 7.90 19.32
C GLY A 68 10.59 8.37 17.92
N GLU A 69 10.53 7.49 16.92
CA GLU A 69 10.77 7.86 15.51
C GLU A 69 9.66 8.80 15.01
N GLU A 70 10.00 9.72 14.11
CA GLU A 70 9.06 10.69 13.54
C GLU A 70 8.29 10.05 12.39
N ILE A 71 6.96 10.13 12.43
CA ILE A 71 6.06 9.76 11.34
C ILE A 71 5.29 10.99 10.89
N GLY A 72 5.29 11.22 9.57
CA GLY A 72 4.49 12.25 8.94
C GLY A 72 3.18 11.70 8.39
N ALA A 73 2.07 12.38 8.67
CA ALA A 73 0.84 12.15 7.93
C ALA A 73 0.91 12.87 6.58
N LYS A 74 0.22 12.33 5.59
CA LYS A 74 0.04 12.94 4.27
C LYS A 74 -1.43 13.29 4.06
N VAL A 75 -1.66 14.18 3.12
CA VAL A 75 -2.99 14.63 2.73
C VAL A 75 -3.24 14.24 1.30
N ASN A 76 -4.45 13.79 1.03
CA ASN A 76 -4.94 13.56 -0.32
C ASN A 76 -6.01 14.63 -0.64
N SER A 77 -6.53 14.59 -1.86
CA SER A 77 -7.60 15.43 -2.36
C SER A 77 -8.83 15.38 -1.45
N LEU A 78 -9.48 16.54 -1.36
CA LEU A 78 -10.79 16.69 -0.76
C LEU A 78 -11.81 15.97 -1.63
N THR A 79 -12.65 15.16 -1.02
CA THR A 79 -13.78 14.49 -1.67
C THR A 79 -15.05 14.92 -0.99
N SER A 80 -16.15 15.10 -1.72
CA SER A 80 -17.45 15.43 -1.14
C SER A 80 -18.34 14.19 -1.11
N ILE A 81 -19.25 14.15 -0.15
CA ILE A 81 -20.29 13.11 -0.06
C ILE A 81 -21.40 13.38 -1.09
N GLU A 82 -21.62 14.64 -1.45
CA GLU A 82 -22.69 15.06 -2.38
C GLU A 82 -22.19 15.28 -3.81
N THR A 83 -20.94 15.72 -3.96
CA THR A 83 -20.40 16.14 -5.26
C THR A 83 -19.23 15.25 -5.68
N GLU A 84 -19.17 14.90 -6.97
CA GLU A 84 -18.15 13.98 -7.53
C GLU A 84 -16.82 14.67 -7.88
N LEU A 85 -16.67 15.97 -7.59
CA LEU A 85 -15.50 16.75 -7.99
C LEU A 85 -14.44 16.81 -6.87
N PRO A 86 -13.23 16.26 -7.07
CA PRO A 86 -12.16 16.37 -6.09
C PRO A 86 -11.46 17.72 -6.16
N PHE A 87 -11.09 18.27 -5.00
CA PHE A 87 -10.27 19.50 -4.90
C PHE A 87 -8.94 19.21 -4.18
N SER A 88 -7.89 19.96 -4.52
CA SER A 88 -6.61 19.83 -3.79
C SER A 88 -6.77 20.27 -2.34
N TYR A 89 -6.10 19.59 -1.40
CA TYR A 89 -6.09 19.97 0.01
C TYR A 89 -5.65 21.43 0.22
N TYR A 90 -4.63 21.88 -0.51
CA TYR A 90 -4.08 23.24 -0.42
C TYR A 90 -4.86 24.30 -1.20
N SER A 91 -6.01 23.93 -1.78
CA SER A 91 -6.98 24.91 -2.30
C SER A 91 -7.69 25.67 -1.17
N LEU A 92 -7.74 25.08 0.02
CA LEU A 92 -8.20 25.74 1.24
C LEU A 92 -7.03 26.45 1.95
N PRO A 93 -7.29 27.51 2.73
CA PRO A 93 -6.27 28.29 3.43
C PRO A 93 -5.67 27.56 4.65
N TYR A 94 -5.22 26.32 4.45
CA TYR A 94 -4.56 25.51 5.47
C TYR A 94 -3.05 25.79 5.58
N CYS A 95 -2.47 25.38 6.71
CA CYS A 95 -1.04 25.45 6.95
C CYS A 95 -0.24 24.69 5.88
N ARG A 96 0.69 25.38 5.24
CA ARG A 96 1.66 24.78 4.32
C ARG A 96 2.92 24.32 5.07
N PRO A 97 3.53 23.20 4.69
CA PRO A 97 4.78 22.74 5.29
C PRO A 97 5.94 23.70 4.96
N LYS A 98 6.86 23.90 5.92
CA LYS A 98 8.00 24.84 5.79
C LYS A 98 8.90 24.60 4.58
N GLY A 99 8.97 23.36 4.09
CA GLY A 99 9.78 22.95 2.93
C GLY A 99 9.05 23.00 1.58
N GLY A 100 7.87 23.62 1.53
CA GLY A 100 7.01 23.65 0.35
C GLY A 100 6.18 22.38 0.17
N ILE A 101 5.15 22.50 -0.67
CA ILE A 101 4.27 21.41 -1.04
C ILE A 101 5.01 20.53 -2.05
N LYS A 102 5.10 19.23 -1.75
CA LYS A 102 5.74 18.21 -2.56
C LYS A 102 4.79 17.04 -2.71
N LYS A 103 4.58 16.63 -3.96
CA LYS A 103 3.88 15.39 -4.29
C LYS A 103 4.66 14.21 -3.75
N SER A 104 3.97 13.29 -3.09
CA SER A 104 4.57 12.15 -2.39
C SER A 104 3.74 10.90 -2.63
N ALA A 105 3.76 10.43 -3.89
CA ALA A 105 3.24 9.11 -4.26
C ALA A 105 4.12 8.02 -3.64
N GLU A 106 3.49 7.00 -3.06
CA GLU A 106 4.17 5.92 -2.33
C GLU A 106 4.41 4.70 -3.22
N ASN A 107 3.53 4.50 -4.19
CA ASN A 107 3.64 3.43 -5.16
C ASN A 107 3.38 3.92 -6.59
N LEU A 108 3.77 3.09 -7.56
CA LEU A 108 3.59 3.39 -8.98
C LEU A 108 2.11 3.45 -9.38
N GLY A 109 1.25 2.69 -8.72
CA GLY A 109 -0.19 2.68 -8.97
C GLY A 109 -0.84 4.04 -8.70
N GLU A 110 -0.56 4.63 -7.53
CA GLU A 110 -1.02 5.96 -7.14
C GLU A 110 -0.56 7.04 -8.12
N LEU A 111 0.70 6.95 -8.56
CA LEU A 111 1.26 7.87 -9.54
C LEU A 111 0.52 7.77 -10.89
N LEU A 112 0.24 6.55 -11.36
CA LEU A 112 -0.45 6.30 -12.62
C LEU A 112 -1.94 6.64 -12.58
N MET A 113 -2.58 6.46 -11.42
CA MET A 113 -3.97 6.87 -11.18
C MET A 113 -4.11 8.40 -11.07
N GLY A 114 -2.99 9.13 -11.03
CA GLY A 114 -2.99 10.58 -10.91
C GLY A 114 -3.38 11.06 -9.52
N ASP A 115 -3.15 10.24 -8.49
CA ASP A 115 -3.52 10.60 -7.13
C ASP A 115 -2.67 11.79 -6.65
N GLN A 116 -3.32 12.77 -6.05
CA GLN A 116 -2.67 14.00 -5.58
C GLN A 116 -2.37 13.91 -4.09
N ILE A 117 -1.47 12.99 -3.76
CA ILE A 117 -0.96 12.84 -2.40
C ILE A 117 0.16 13.85 -2.19
N ASP A 118 -0.07 14.78 -1.26
CA ASP A 118 0.89 15.81 -0.90
C ASP A 118 1.39 15.62 0.54
N ASN A 119 2.62 16.09 0.78
CA ASN A 119 3.15 16.15 2.14
C ASN A 119 2.33 17.11 3.00
N SER A 120 2.17 16.80 4.29
CA SER A 120 1.47 17.66 5.25
C SER A 120 2.43 18.15 6.36
N PRO A 121 2.05 19.19 7.12
CA PRO A 121 2.83 19.64 8.27
C PRO A 121 2.66 18.75 9.52
N TYR A 122 1.76 17.77 9.50
CA TYR A 122 1.48 16.89 10.65
C TYR A 122 2.58 15.85 10.81
N ARG A 123 3.42 16.04 11.85
CA ARG A 123 4.51 15.12 12.18
C ARG A 123 4.52 14.81 13.66
N PHE A 124 4.37 13.54 14.00
CA PHE A 124 4.28 13.07 15.38
C PHE A 124 5.23 11.90 15.61
N ARG A 125 5.57 11.66 16.87
CA ARG A 125 6.48 10.58 17.26
C ARG A 125 5.75 9.31 17.67
N VAL A 126 6.32 8.16 17.31
CA VAL A 126 5.71 6.87 17.62
C VAL A 126 5.69 6.60 19.12
N ASN A 127 4.51 6.22 19.62
CA ASN A 127 4.27 5.87 21.02
C ASN A 127 4.57 7.04 22.00
N VAL A 128 4.41 8.28 21.52
CA VAL A 128 4.53 9.51 22.30
C VAL A 128 3.22 10.27 22.20
N ASN A 129 2.65 10.65 23.35
CA ASN A 129 1.48 11.52 23.39
C ASN A 129 1.96 12.97 23.44
N GLU A 130 1.75 13.71 22.35
CA GLU A 130 2.14 15.11 22.23
C GLU A 130 1.05 15.92 21.52
N SER A 131 0.99 17.21 21.84
CA SER A 131 0.15 18.18 21.16
C SER A 131 1.02 19.03 20.24
N LEU A 132 0.68 19.08 18.96
CA LEU A 132 1.50 19.72 17.94
C LEU A 132 0.83 20.99 17.46
N TYR A 133 1.57 22.10 17.58
CA TYR A 133 1.19 23.36 16.95
C TYR A 133 1.79 23.41 15.54
N LEU A 134 0.94 23.53 14.51
CA LEU A 134 1.39 23.49 13.12
C LEU A 134 1.81 24.87 12.62
N CYS A 135 0.87 25.81 12.61
CA CYS A 135 1.12 27.17 12.15
C CYS A 135 0.05 28.14 12.66
N THR A 136 0.36 29.44 12.59
CA THR A 136 -0.64 30.50 12.59
C THR A 136 -0.94 30.83 11.13
N THR A 137 -2.19 30.71 10.70
CA THR A 137 -2.61 31.21 9.40
C THR A 137 -2.73 32.73 9.43
N SER A 138 -2.62 33.38 8.27
CA SER A 138 -3.00 34.78 8.14
C SER A 138 -4.49 34.97 8.50
N PRO A 139 -4.89 36.21 8.85
CA PRO A 139 -6.32 36.54 8.93
C PRO A 139 -7.02 36.10 7.65
N LEU A 140 -8.17 35.43 7.80
CA LEU A 140 -8.97 34.97 6.67
C LEU A 140 -9.62 36.17 5.98
N ASP A 141 -9.51 36.22 4.66
CA ASP A 141 -10.21 37.20 3.85
C ASP A 141 -11.69 36.82 3.67
N GLU A 142 -12.52 37.74 3.18
CA GLU A 142 -13.94 37.48 2.91
C GLU A 142 -14.13 36.33 1.91
N ASP A 143 -13.28 36.30 0.87
CA ASP A 143 -13.28 35.23 -0.14
C ASP A 143 -12.88 33.87 0.46
N ASP A 144 -11.89 33.84 1.35
CA ASP A 144 -11.47 32.62 2.05
C ASP A 144 -12.58 32.08 2.96
N VAL A 145 -13.26 32.97 3.69
CA VAL A 145 -14.39 32.61 4.54
C VAL A 145 -15.54 32.06 3.70
N LYS A 146 -15.85 32.69 2.56
CA LYS A 146 -16.88 32.22 1.64
C LYS A 146 -16.54 30.85 1.06
N LEU A 147 -15.29 30.64 0.65
CA LEU A 147 -14.82 29.35 0.15
C LEU A 147 -14.93 28.25 1.21
N LEU A 148 -14.48 28.50 2.45
CA LEU A 148 -14.60 27.55 3.55
C LEU A 148 -16.05 27.21 3.88
N LYS A 149 -16.93 28.21 3.90
CA LYS A 149 -18.38 28.00 4.10
C LYS A 149 -18.96 27.12 3.01
N GLN A 150 -18.65 27.42 1.75
CA GLN A 150 -19.14 26.63 0.61
C GLN A 150 -18.63 25.17 0.70
N ARG A 151 -17.34 24.94 0.93
CA ARG A 151 -16.79 23.58 1.06
C ARG A 151 -17.36 22.81 2.24
N SER A 152 -17.66 23.49 3.34
CA SER A 152 -18.33 22.87 4.48
C SER A 152 -19.78 22.50 4.16
N GLN A 153 -20.51 23.34 3.43
CA GLN A 153 -21.91 23.09 3.04
C GLN A 153 -22.01 21.95 2.02
N ASP A 154 -21.08 21.92 1.05
CA ASP A 154 -20.97 20.84 0.05
C ASP A 154 -20.42 19.52 0.66
N LEU A 155 -20.34 19.40 1.99
CA LEU A 155 -19.90 18.20 2.71
C LEU A 155 -18.54 17.65 2.25
N TYR A 156 -17.57 18.54 1.97
CA TYR A 156 -16.21 18.10 1.66
C TYR A 156 -15.51 17.51 2.90
N GLN A 157 -14.81 16.42 2.68
CA GLN A 157 -13.95 15.75 3.64
C GLN A 157 -12.51 15.70 3.15
N VAL A 158 -11.59 15.91 4.08
CA VAL A 158 -10.15 15.80 3.90
C VAL A 158 -9.75 14.35 4.12
N ASN A 159 -9.21 13.73 3.07
CA ASN A 159 -8.63 12.40 3.17
C ASN A 159 -7.16 12.52 3.61
N MET A 160 -6.79 11.77 4.65
CA MET A 160 -5.41 11.72 5.15
C MET A 160 -4.88 10.29 5.05
N ILE A 161 -3.56 10.18 4.90
CA ILE A 161 -2.86 8.90 4.78
C ILE A 161 -1.73 8.89 5.80
N LEU A 162 -1.57 7.78 6.51
CA LEU A 162 -0.47 7.55 7.44
C LEU A 162 0.13 6.18 7.15
N ASP A 163 1.43 6.11 6.86
CA ASP A 163 2.12 4.84 6.56
C ASP A 163 1.38 4.00 5.48
N ASN A 164 0.90 4.67 4.43
CA ASN A 164 0.15 4.08 3.31
C ASN A 164 -1.21 3.49 3.69
N LEU A 165 -1.71 3.83 4.89
CA LEU A 165 -3.04 3.48 5.36
C LEU A 165 -3.94 4.73 5.39
N PRO A 166 -5.20 4.62 4.92
CA PRO A 166 -6.14 5.72 5.03
C PRO A 166 -6.47 5.98 6.50
N VAL A 167 -6.47 7.25 6.90
CA VAL A 167 -6.93 7.66 8.22
C VAL A 167 -8.44 7.55 8.27
N ARG A 168 -8.93 6.90 9.33
CA ARG A 168 -10.35 6.64 9.54
C ARG A 168 -10.86 7.36 10.77
N ARG A 169 -12.09 7.86 10.71
CA ARG A 169 -12.84 8.34 11.88
C ARG A 169 -13.97 7.38 12.20
N PHE A 170 -14.24 7.21 13.49
CA PHE A 170 -15.33 6.39 13.99
C PHE A 170 -16.35 7.29 14.68
N THR A 171 -17.62 7.12 14.33
CA THR A 171 -18.74 7.84 14.94
C THR A 171 -19.79 6.83 15.39
N GLU A 172 -20.31 6.98 16.60
CA GLU A 172 -21.43 6.15 17.06
C GLU A 172 -22.75 6.79 16.68
N GLN A 173 -23.59 6.04 15.96
CA GLN A 173 -24.96 6.44 15.64
C GLN A 173 -25.89 5.27 15.95
N ASN A 174 -26.92 5.51 16.78
CA ASN A 174 -27.94 4.53 17.15
C ASN A 174 -27.37 3.19 17.66
N GLY A 175 -26.27 3.23 18.43
CA GLY A 175 -25.61 2.03 18.96
C GLY A 175 -24.75 1.26 17.95
N MET A 176 -24.55 1.79 16.74
CA MET A 176 -23.66 1.25 15.72
C MET A 176 -22.46 2.18 15.50
N THR A 177 -21.26 1.59 15.42
CA THR A 177 -20.04 2.34 15.05
C THR A 177 -19.95 2.45 13.53
N ILE A 178 -20.13 3.66 13.00
CA ILE A 178 -19.94 3.99 11.59
C ILE A 178 -18.50 4.43 11.38
N GLN A 179 -17.88 3.93 10.32
CA GLN A 179 -16.52 4.25 9.93
C GLN A 179 -16.55 5.16 8.70
N TRP A 180 -15.83 6.27 8.75
CA TRP A 180 -15.65 7.17 7.62
C TRP A 180 -14.18 7.31 7.24
N THR A 181 -13.92 7.63 5.98
CA THR A 181 -12.61 8.02 5.48
C THR A 181 -12.42 9.51 5.69
N GLY A 182 -11.29 9.91 6.30
CA GLY A 182 -10.98 11.33 6.50
C GLY A 182 -11.84 12.05 7.54
N TYR A 183 -11.78 13.38 7.52
CA TYR A 183 -12.55 14.26 8.41
C TYR A 183 -13.25 15.38 7.60
N PRO A 184 -14.46 15.81 7.99
CA PRO A 184 -15.15 16.88 7.29
C PRO A 184 -14.45 18.23 7.50
N VAL A 185 -14.44 19.10 6.48
CA VAL A 185 -13.89 20.46 6.57
C VAL A 185 -14.59 21.26 7.67
N GLY A 186 -15.91 21.08 7.78
CA GLY A 186 -16.73 21.71 8.79
C GLY A 186 -18.08 21.02 8.90
N TYR A 187 -18.94 21.55 9.77
CA TYR A 187 -20.31 21.08 9.94
C TYR A 187 -21.24 22.25 10.28
N THR A 188 -22.52 22.06 9.97
CA THR A 188 -23.59 23.00 10.30
C THR A 188 -24.54 22.31 11.27
N PRO A 189 -24.66 22.76 12.52
CA PRO A 189 -25.62 22.21 13.48
C PRO A 189 -27.06 22.40 13.01
N GLU A 190 -27.90 21.42 13.28
CA GLU A 190 -29.34 21.51 13.00
C GLU A 190 -29.97 22.70 13.73
N GLY A 191 -30.76 23.50 13.01
CA GLY A 191 -31.44 24.68 13.55
C GLY A 191 -30.60 25.96 13.58
N THR A 192 -29.36 25.93 13.09
CA THR A 192 -28.50 27.12 12.94
C THR A 192 -28.06 27.31 11.49
N SER A 193 -27.87 28.56 11.06
CA SER A 193 -27.24 28.90 9.78
C SER A 193 -25.72 29.03 9.87
N ASP A 194 -25.16 28.81 11.07
CA ASP A 194 -23.75 29.03 11.36
C ASP A 194 -22.93 27.79 10.97
N VAL A 195 -21.84 28.03 10.24
CA VAL A 195 -20.92 27.00 9.78
C VAL A 195 -19.71 26.96 10.71
N TYR A 196 -19.41 25.78 11.24
CA TYR A 196 -18.27 25.55 12.12
C TYR A 196 -17.17 24.80 11.37
N ILE A 197 -15.95 25.34 11.39
CA ILE A 197 -14.79 24.73 10.73
C ILE A 197 -14.00 23.87 11.72
N ILE A 198 -13.57 22.69 11.27
CA ILE A 198 -12.79 21.75 12.08
C ILE A 198 -11.31 22.01 11.84
N ASN A 199 -10.63 22.59 12.82
CA ASN A 199 -9.18 22.83 12.81
C ASN A 199 -8.42 21.89 13.76
N HIS A 200 -9.04 21.52 14.88
CA HIS A 200 -8.39 20.67 15.87
C HIS A 200 -8.61 19.19 15.57
N LEU A 201 -7.53 18.51 15.16
CA LEU A 201 -7.52 17.08 14.90
C LEU A 201 -6.84 16.31 16.03
N LYS A 202 -7.40 15.15 16.37
CA LYS A 202 -6.83 14.22 17.34
C LYS A 202 -6.60 12.87 16.67
N PHE A 203 -5.33 12.50 16.51
CA PHE A 203 -4.95 11.21 15.94
C PHE A 203 -4.77 10.16 17.03
N LYS A 204 -5.30 8.97 16.80
CA LYS A 204 -5.02 7.78 17.61
C LYS A 204 -4.33 6.76 16.72
N VAL A 205 -3.01 6.69 16.83
CA VAL A 205 -2.20 5.76 16.03
C VAL A 205 -2.14 4.42 16.75
N LEU A 206 -2.71 3.39 16.13
CA LEU A 206 -2.62 2.04 16.62
C LEU A 206 -1.32 1.42 16.10
N VAL A 207 -0.58 0.76 17.00
CA VAL A 207 0.71 0.14 16.65
C VAL A 207 0.77 -1.30 17.15
N HIS A 208 1.35 -2.18 16.33
CA HIS A 208 1.67 -3.54 16.68
C HIS A 208 3.17 -3.67 16.97
N LYS A 209 3.52 -4.24 18.12
CA LYS A 209 4.92 -4.46 18.53
C LYS A 209 5.44 -5.76 17.92
N TYR A 210 6.59 -5.68 17.27
CA TYR A 210 7.32 -6.83 16.74
C TYR A 210 8.54 -7.16 17.62
N GLU A 211 9.06 -8.38 17.49
CA GLU A 211 10.30 -8.80 18.15
C GLU A 211 11.46 -7.85 17.79
N GLY A 212 12.25 -7.47 18.80
CA GLY A 212 13.36 -6.52 18.62
C GLY A 212 13.00 -5.04 18.81
N GLY A 213 11.86 -4.72 19.45
CA GLY A 213 11.50 -3.34 19.82
C GLY A 213 11.04 -2.45 18.66
N LYS A 214 10.84 -3.04 17.48
CA LYS A 214 10.26 -2.38 16.32
C LYS A 214 8.74 -2.37 16.42
N VAL A 215 8.12 -1.35 15.87
CA VAL A 215 6.66 -1.19 15.85
C VAL A 215 6.17 -0.94 14.44
N ARG A 216 4.96 -1.41 14.15
CA ARG A 216 4.29 -1.23 12.86
C ARG A 216 2.97 -0.53 13.08
N VAL A 217 2.65 0.45 12.24
CA VAL A 217 1.35 1.12 12.26
C VAL A 217 0.29 0.12 11.78
N VAL A 218 -0.86 0.10 12.43
CA VAL A 218 -2.01 -0.71 12.05
C VAL A 218 -3.23 0.18 11.89
N GLY A 219 -4.02 -0.12 10.86
CA GLY A 219 -5.20 0.65 10.46
C GLY A 219 -6.44 0.24 11.19
#